data_AF-A0A1I3IPK5-F1
#
_entry.id   AF-A0A1I3IPK5-F1
#
_cell.length_a   1.000
_cell.length_b   1.000
_cell.length_c   1.000
_cell.angle_alpha   90.00
_cell.angle_beta   90.00
_cell.angle_gamma   90.00
#
_symmetry.space_group_name_H-M   'P 1'
#
loop_
_entity.id
_entity.type
_entity.pdbx_description
1 polymer ?
#
loop_
_entity_poly.entity_id
_entity_poly.type
_entity_poly.pdbx_seq_one_letter_code
_entity_poly.pdbx_strand_id
1 'polypeptide(L)'
;MKIINLCITSIFFLFLSCNGQDKDKSKSVEQSKINKKMNSLKEAPYNISDEGDGTKSNYDNLSLEFINKAKKILEQRRFQFPNEENFNLGIQEVFGFQLSEYQNIIFALQPSMFPEVAIRKENFVFIQDPSANSPEYLNPDLLYHFNSYIFYNTPVSYLWLQTHEQDVLYNLVIHYGYNKDKKLVQTVFKKFDFNSLSNMEELIFKDDNSRKILKKDIFDDIENIIYKGPVEDFSYAKEGNGYLRIGDIIDKISLNPQEYVEPDQIKSYLFERELNVGIQGDIESYLNKNKNYKSILEKNNYYNLPKLKDYVDVIYQSPKDLEMENTTFTIQDPDGFTNLRKEKNSTSEILQKIKSGEHIDVLDNSGDWFLVKTKEGNQGYVHKSRIRFN
;
A
#
# COMPACT_ATOMS: atom_id res chain seq x y z
N MET A 1 81.61 17.73 21.11
CA MET A 1 82.11 18.47 22.29
C MET A 1 82.01 19.97 21.99
N LYS A 2 81.32 20.73 22.85
CA LYS A 2 81.10 22.20 22.85
C LYS A 2 80.18 22.75 21.74
N ILE A 3 78.90 23.05 22.00
CA ILE A 3 78.32 24.22 22.71
C ILE A 3 78.72 25.54 22.04
N ILE A 4 77.77 26.17 21.34
CA ILE A 4 77.59 27.63 21.31
C ILE A 4 76.08 27.93 21.40
N ASN A 5 75.71 28.58 22.51
CA ASN A 5 74.44 29.24 22.75
C ASN A 5 74.48 30.65 22.12
N LEU A 6 73.36 31.10 21.55
CA LEU A 6 73.08 32.54 21.44
C LEU A 6 71.55 32.80 21.62
N CYS A 7 71.20 33.07 22.88
CA CYS A 7 70.25 34.09 23.36
C CYS A 7 70.02 35.26 22.37
N ILE A 8 68.90 35.97 22.20
CA ILE A 8 67.70 36.36 22.99
C ILE A 8 66.71 36.92 21.93
N THR A 9 65.41 36.67 22.00
CA THR A 9 64.41 37.71 22.35
C THR A 9 63.05 37.07 22.59
N SER A 10 62.59 37.20 23.83
CA SER A 10 61.23 36.92 24.27
C SER A 10 60.26 37.98 23.74
N ILE A 11 59.14 37.54 23.17
CA ILE A 11 57.87 38.26 23.26
C ILE A 11 56.89 37.32 23.97
N PHE A 12 56.69 37.60 25.25
CA PHE A 12 55.55 37.15 26.04
C PHE A 12 54.30 37.87 25.50
N PHE A 13 53.20 37.17 25.23
CA PHE A 13 51.89 37.57 25.72
C PHE A 13 50.85 36.43 25.55
N LEU A 14 50.39 35.97 26.72
CA LEU A 14 49.08 35.41 27.07
C LEU A 14 48.63 34.04 26.54
N PHE A 15 48.69 33.09 27.46
CA PHE A 15 47.87 31.89 27.51
C PHE A 15 46.36 32.25 27.56
N LEU A 16 45.60 31.67 26.64
CA LEU A 16 44.24 31.20 26.90
C LEU A 16 44.21 29.70 26.61
N SER A 17 44.02 28.95 27.68
CA SER A 17 43.78 27.51 27.71
C SER A 17 42.49 27.15 26.97
N CYS A 18 42.49 26.08 26.17
CA CYS A 18 41.40 25.10 26.09
C CYS A 18 41.80 23.87 25.25
N ASN A 19 41.61 22.69 25.83
CA ASN A 19 41.71 21.37 25.21
C ASN A 19 40.75 21.21 24.00
N GLY A 20 41.14 20.40 23.01
CA GLY A 20 40.25 19.99 21.93
C GLY A 20 40.85 18.91 21.02
N GLN A 21 40.89 17.66 21.51
CA GLN A 21 41.03 16.46 20.68
C GLN A 21 39.75 16.28 19.84
N ASP A 22 39.66 16.82 18.63
CA ASP A 22 38.51 16.55 17.73
C ASP A 22 38.86 16.70 16.23
N LYS A 23 39.99 16.13 15.79
CA LYS A 23 40.30 16.00 14.34
C LYS A 23 40.52 14.58 13.83
N ASP A 24 40.52 13.56 14.68
CA ASP A 24 40.60 12.13 14.28
C ASP A 24 39.27 11.36 14.33
N LYS A 25 38.20 11.97 14.85
CA LYS A 25 36.86 11.37 14.86
C LYS A 25 36.09 11.56 13.55
N SER A 26 36.35 12.60 12.77
CA SER A 26 35.59 12.83 11.52
C SER A 26 35.98 11.86 10.41
N LYS A 27 37.29 11.56 10.25
CA LYS A 27 37.75 10.55 9.28
C LYS A 27 37.35 9.13 9.68
N SER A 28 37.40 8.78 10.97
CA SER A 28 36.94 7.45 11.44
C SER A 28 35.42 7.30 11.41
N VAL A 29 34.64 8.38 11.55
CA VAL A 29 33.18 8.38 11.39
C VAL A 29 32.77 8.35 9.91
N GLU A 30 33.49 8.99 9.00
CA GLU A 30 33.26 8.85 7.55
C GLU A 30 33.69 7.47 7.05
N GLN A 31 34.86 6.95 7.46
CA GLN A 31 35.29 5.60 7.11
C GLN A 31 34.37 4.53 7.72
N SER A 32 33.81 4.74 8.91
CA SER A 32 32.83 3.82 9.52
C SER A 32 31.40 3.99 8.99
N LYS A 33 31.03 5.15 8.42
CA LYS A 33 29.78 5.31 7.65
C LYS A 33 29.90 4.72 6.24
N ILE A 34 31.08 4.78 5.63
CA ILE A 34 31.38 4.08 4.36
C ILE A 34 31.50 2.57 4.60
N ASN A 35 32.14 2.13 5.70
CA ASN A 35 32.22 0.72 6.10
C ASN A 35 30.93 0.18 6.75
N LYS A 36 29.97 1.01 7.17
CA LYS A 36 28.59 0.57 7.50
C LYS A 36 27.69 0.43 6.30
N LYS A 37 28.12 0.96 5.14
CA LYS A 37 27.42 0.80 3.85
C LYS A 37 28.01 -0.34 3.00
N MET A 38 29.03 -1.02 3.51
CA MET A 38 29.56 -2.28 2.99
C MET A 38 29.35 -3.38 4.05
N ASN A 39 28.73 -4.49 3.62
CA ASN A 39 28.17 -5.61 4.40
C ASN A 39 26.77 -5.31 4.98
N SER A 40 25.69 -5.93 4.51
CA SER A 40 25.54 -7.25 3.86
C SER A 40 24.47 -7.17 2.77
N LEU A 41 24.79 -7.63 1.57
CA LEU A 41 23.76 -8.01 0.60
C LEU A 41 22.78 -8.98 1.29
N LYS A 42 21.49 -8.87 0.95
CA LYS A 42 20.45 -9.74 1.49
C LYS A 42 20.60 -11.16 0.94
N GLU A 43 20.08 -12.13 1.67
CA GLU A 43 19.83 -13.48 1.14
C GLU A 43 18.52 -13.49 0.35
N ALA A 44 18.49 -14.27 -0.72
CA ALA A 44 17.29 -14.47 -1.52
C ALA A 44 16.16 -15.07 -0.67
N PRO A 45 14.95 -14.50 -0.69
CA PRO A 45 13.89 -14.88 0.24
C PRO A 45 13.31 -16.27 -0.03
N TYR A 46 13.45 -16.79 -1.26
CA TYR A 46 12.77 -18.01 -1.69
C TYR A 46 13.73 -19.11 -2.18
N ASN A 47 15.04 -18.91 -2.07
CA ASN A 47 15.99 -19.96 -2.45
C ASN A 47 15.88 -21.20 -1.56
N ILE A 48 15.45 -21.02 -0.31
CA ILE A 48 15.16 -22.10 0.62
C ILE A 48 13.70 -21.96 1.05
N SER A 49 12.84 -22.87 0.58
CA SER A 49 11.42 -22.92 0.95
C SER A 49 11.11 -24.20 1.71
N ASP A 50 10.18 -24.12 2.66
CA ASP A 50 9.54 -25.28 3.29
C ASP A 50 8.23 -25.54 2.54
N GLU A 51 8.07 -26.74 1.98
CA GLU A 51 6.90 -27.09 1.15
C GLU A 51 5.69 -27.52 2.00
N GLY A 52 5.80 -27.46 3.34
CA GLY A 52 4.70 -27.70 4.27
C GLY A 52 4.44 -29.17 4.61
N ASP A 53 5.08 -30.11 3.90
CA ASP A 53 5.07 -31.56 4.19
C ASP A 53 6.36 -32.04 4.88
N GLY A 54 7.23 -31.11 5.27
CA GLY A 54 8.54 -31.37 5.85
C GLY A 54 9.66 -31.52 4.80
N THR A 55 9.35 -31.45 3.51
CA THR A 55 10.34 -31.30 2.45
C THR A 55 10.76 -29.83 2.30
N LYS A 56 12.03 -29.62 1.91
CA LYS A 56 12.57 -28.29 1.67
C LYS A 56 13.21 -28.23 0.30
N SER A 57 12.81 -27.26 -0.51
CA SER A 57 13.50 -26.94 -1.75
C SER A 57 14.73 -26.08 -1.45
N ASN A 58 15.84 -26.33 -2.14
CA ASN A 58 17.05 -25.52 -2.03
C ASN A 58 17.62 -25.22 -3.42
N TYR A 59 17.31 -24.03 -3.91
CA TYR A 59 17.77 -23.53 -5.21
C TYR A 59 19.20 -22.97 -5.19
N ASP A 60 19.82 -22.74 -4.02
CA ASP A 60 21.26 -22.44 -3.98
C ASP A 60 22.08 -23.61 -4.55
N ASN A 61 21.53 -24.83 -4.46
CA ASN A 61 22.12 -26.06 -4.97
C ASN A 61 21.59 -26.47 -6.36
N LEU A 62 20.90 -25.59 -7.08
CA LEU A 62 20.42 -25.90 -8.43
C LEU A 62 21.58 -26.35 -9.31
N SER A 63 21.49 -27.56 -9.86
CA SER A 63 22.61 -28.21 -10.53
C SER A 63 23.16 -27.39 -11.69
N LEU A 64 24.47 -27.18 -11.70
CA LEU A 64 25.18 -26.53 -12.80
C LEU A 64 24.98 -27.27 -14.13
N GLU A 65 24.87 -28.60 -14.10
CA GLU A 65 24.55 -29.39 -15.29
C GLU A 65 23.20 -28.98 -15.88
N PHE A 66 22.22 -28.75 -15.01
CA PHE A 66 20.87 -28.38 -15.41
C PHE A 66 20.79 -26.95 -15.97
N ILE A 67 21.48 -26.02 -15.32
CA ILE A 67 21.66 -24.65 -15.81
C ILE A 67 22.34 -24.67 -17.19
N ASN A 68 23.40 -25.46 -17.35
CA ASN A 68 24.11 -25.59 -18.63
C ASN A 68 23.24 -26.21 -19.72
N LYS A 69 22.40 -27.20 -19.38
CA LYS A 69 21.43 -27.81 -20.30
C LYS A 69 20.41 -26.77 -20.78
N ALA A 70 19.85 -25.98 -19.86
CA ALA A 70 18.92 -24.89 -20.17
C ALA A 70 19.57 -23.82 -21.06
N LYS A 71 20.79 -23.38 -20.72
CA LYS A 71 21.56 -22.43 -21.53
C LYS A 71 21.79 -22.96 -22.95
N LYS A 72 22.22 -24.22 -23.10
CA LYS A 72 22.45 -24.85 -24.41
C LYS A 72 21.18 -24.89 -25.27
N ILE A 73 20.02 -25.15 -24.66
CA ILE A 73 18.73 -25.09 -25.36
C ILE A 73 18.48 -23.69 -25.93
N LEU A 74 18.67 -22.66 -25.11
CA LEU A 74 18.49 -21.25 -25.52
C LEU A 74 19.46 -20.86 -26.65
N GLU A 75 20.74 -21.26 -26.54
CA GLU A 75 21.76 -21.04 -27.58
C GLU A 75 21.39 -21.72 -28.90
N GLN A 76 20.94 -22.98 -28.86
CA GLN A 76 20.52 -23.72 -30.05
C GLN A 76 19.32 -23.07 -30.76
N ARG A 77 18.44 -22.42 -30.00
CA ARG A 77 17.32 -21.63 -30.52
C ARG A 77 17.68 -20.18 -30.86
N ARG A 78 18.96 -19.83 -30.81
CA ARG A 78 19.49 -18.49 -31.11
C ARG A 78 18.87 -17.38 -30.25
N PHE A 79 18.51 -17.72 -29.01
CA PHE A 79 18.05 -16.74 -28.03
C PHE A 79 19.11 -15.65 -27.84
N GLN A 80 18.68 -14.39 -27.83
CA GLN A 80 19.55 -13.26 -27.55
C GLN A 80 19.58 -13.06 -26.04
N PHE A 81 20.66 -13.46 -25.37
CA PHE A 81 20.78 -13.21 -23.93
C PHE A 81 20.88 -11.70 -23.67
N PRO A 82 20.04 -11.12 -22.79
CA PRO A 82 20.19 -9.73 -22.41
C PRO A 82 21.56 -9.49 -21.75
N ASN A 83 22.05 -8.25 -21.84
CA ASN A 83 23.17 -7.83 -21.00
C ASN A 83 22.70 -7.74 -19.53
N GLU A 84 23.64 -7.61 -18.60
CA GLU A 84 23.34 -7.60 -17.16
C GLU A 84 22.36 -6.50 -16.76
N GLU A 85 22.49 -5.31 -17.36
CA GLU A 85 21.61 -4.17 -17.08
C GLU A 85 20.16 -4.47 -17.51
N ASN A 86 19.96 -4.91 -18.75
CA ASN A 86 18.64 -5.25 -19.28
C ASN A 86 18.04 -6.47 -18.58
N PHE A 87 18.88 -7.43 -18.15
CA PHE A 87 18.44 -8.56 -17.35
C PHE A 87 17.88 -8.08 -16.01
N ASN A 88 18.65 -7.28 -15.25
CA ASN A 88 18.21 -6.76 -13.96
C ASN A 88 16.95 -5.89 -14.08
N LEU A 89 16.87 -5.05 -15.12
CA LEU A 89 15.67 -4.26 -15.39
C LEU A 89 14.45 -5.14 -15.70
N GLY A 90 14.62 -6.18 -16.53
CA GLY A 90 13.56 -7.14 -16.83
C GLY A 90 13.08 -7.90 -15.60
N ILE A 91 14.00 -8.31 -14.72
CA ILE A 91 13.63 -8.99 -13.48
C ILE A 91 12.86 -8.06 -12.53
N GLN A 92 13.32 -6.83 -12.37
CA GLN A 92 12.63 -5.85 -11.55
C GLN A 92 11.23 -5.52 -12.09
N GLU A 93 11.12 -5.35 -13.41
CA GLU A 93 9.86 -5.00 -14.07
C GLU A 93 8.83 -6.14 -14.03
N VAL A 94 9.26 -7.37 -14.26
CA VAL A 94 8.36 -8.52 -14.39
C VAL A 94 8.05 -9.15 -13.04
N PHE A 95 9.05 -9.27 -12.17
CA PHE A 95 8.94 -10.02 -10.90
C PHE A 95 9.07 -9.13 -9.67
N GLY A 96 9.33 -7.83 -9.82
CA GLY A 96 9.41 -6.89 -8.69
C GLY A 96 10.68 -6.99 -7.85
N PHE A 97 11.70 -7.71 -8.31
CA PHE A 97 12.96 -7.92 -7.57
C PHE A 97 14.11 -7.06 -8.06
N GLN A 98 14.70 -6.28 -7.15
CA GLN A 98 15.95 -5.57 -7.38
C GLN A 98 17.15 -6.47 -7.03
N LEU A 99 17.61 -7.27 -8.00
CA LEU A 99 18.64 -8.30 -7.78
C LEU A 99 19.98 -7.77 -7.23
N SER A 100 20.29 -6.49 -7.44
CA SER A 100 21.49 -5.85 -6.89
C SER A 100 21.51 -5.78 -5.37
N GLU A 101 20.36 -5.96 -4.70
CA GLU A 101 20.28 -6.00 -3.23
C GLU A 101 20.72 -7.35 -2.64
N TYR A 102 20.88 -8.38 -3.47
CA TYR A 102 21.05 -9.76 -3.04
C TYR A 102 22.39 -10.37 -3.48
N GLN A 103 22.94 -11.26 -2.66
CA GLN A 103 24.21 -11.94 -2.95
C GLN A 103 24.07 -13.16 -3.86
N ASN A 104 22.88 -13.79 -3.89
CA ASN A 104 22.68 -15.06 -4.57
C ASN A 104 22.75 -14.89 -6.10
N ILE A 105 23.54 -15.74 -6.76
CA ILE A 105 23.69 -15.77 -8.24
C ILE A 105 22.50 -16.49 -8.90
N ILE A 106 22.00 -17.52 -8.22
CA ILE A 106 20.76 -18.23 -8.55
C ILE A 106 19.70 -17.65 -7.62
N PHE A 107 18.58 -17.19 -8.16
CA PHE A 107 17.58 -16.48 -7.36
C PHE A 107 16.17 -16.95 -7.72
N ALA A 108 15.54 -17.71 -6.82
CA ALA A 108 14.16 -18.13 -6.95
C ALA A 108 13.23 -16.92 -6.75
N LEU A 109 12.29 -16.73 -7.68
CA LEU A 109 11.45 -15.55 -7.75
C LEU A 109 10.14 -15.71 -6.96
N GLN A 110 9.76 -16.93 -6.59
CA GLN A 110 8.59 -17.22 -5.77
C GLN A 110 8.80 -18.44 -4.85
N PRO A 111 8.04 -18.57 -3.74
CA PRO A 111 8.09 -19.73 -2.86
C PRO A 111 7.25 -20.89 -3.43
N SER A 112 7.79 -21.60 -4.42
CA SER A 112 7.14 -22.73 -5.10
C SER A 112 8.13 -23.88 -5.29
N MET A 113 7.62 -25.11 -5.44
CA MET A 113 8.38 -26.30 -5.81
C MET A 113 8.99 -26.20 -7.23
N PHE A 114 8.40 -25.40 -8.11
CA PHE A 114 8.89 -25.16 -9.46
C PHE A 114 8.86 -23.66 -9.79
N PRO A 115 9.68 -22.84 -9.12
CA PRO A 115 9.66 -21.40 -9.30
C PRO A 115 10.40 -21.02 -10.58
N GLU A 116 10.11 -19.83 -11.08
CA GLU A 116 11.02 -19.14 -11.97
C GLU A 116 12.29 -18.79 -11.20
N VAL A 117 13.45 -19.07 -11.80
CA VAL A 117 14.75 -18.85 -11.16
C VAL A 117 15.61 -17.96 -12.04
N ALA A 118 15.94 -16.77 -11.56
CA ALA A 118 16.85 -15.88 -12.24
C ALA A 118 18.30 -16.41 -12.15
N ILE A 119 18.91 -16.73 -13.30
CA ILE A 119 20.29 -17.19 -13.42
C ILE A 119 21.16 -15.99 -13.79
N ARG A 120 21.66 -15.27 -12.79
CA ARG A 120 22.32 -13.95 -12.97
C ARG A 120 23.60 -14.01 -13.79
N LYS A 121 24.39 -15.07 -13.64
CA LYS A 121 25.67 -15.19 -14.35
C LYS A 121 25.49 -15.30 -15.86
N GLU A 122 24.38 -15.89 -16.29
CA GLU A 122 24.11 -16.22 -17.69
C GLU A 122 22.95 -15.38 -18.26
N ASN A 123 22.37 -14.48 -17.48
CA ASN A 123 21.30 -13.54 -17.85
C ASN A 123 20.08 -14.20 -18.49
N PHE A 124 19.54 -15.25 -17.88
CA PHE A 124 18.24 -15.81 -18.29
C PHE A 124 17.42 -16.26 -17.08
N VAL A 125 16.12 -16.44 -17.27
CA VAL A 125 15.22 -17.03 -16.27
C VAL A 125 15.04 -18.50 -16.60
N PHE A 126 15.46 -19.33 -15.66
CA PHE A 126 15.23 -20.75 -15.69
C PHE A 126 13.79 -21.05 -15.23
N ILE A 127 13.08 -21.90 -15.97
CA ILE A 127 11.71 -22.31 -15.68
C ILE A 127 11.55 -23.80 -16.04
N GLN A 128 10.84 -24.54 -15.19
CA GLN A 128 10.50 -25.94 -15.41
C GLN A 128 9.04 -26.08 -15.82
N ASP A 129 8.75 -27.13 -16.57
CA ASP A 129 7.38 -27.52 -16.88
C ASP A 129 6.86 -28.37 -15.71
N PRO A 130 5.92 -27.86 -14.88
CA PRO A 130 5.42 -28.58 -13.72
C PRO A 130 4.60 -29.82 -14.11
N SER A 131 4.15 -29.92 -15.36
CA SER A 131 3.40 -31.08 -15.88
C SER A 131 4.32 -32.20 -16.38
N ALA A 132 5.64 -32.00 -16.36
CA ALA A 132 6.58 -32.95 -16.90
C ALA A 132 6.59 -34.26 -16.09
N ASN A 133 6.55 -35.39 -16.80
CA ASN A 133 6.66 -36.73 -16.21
C ASN A 133 8.02 -37.03 -15.55
N SER A 134 8.99 -36.12 -15.69
CA SER A 134 10.31 -36.24 -15.09
C SER A 134 10.79 -34.85 -14.61
N PRO A 135 11.24 -34.72 -13.35
CA PRO A 135 11.77 -33.46 -12.82
C PRO A 135 13.07 -33.00 -13.52
N GLU A 136 13.72 -33.87 -14.30
CA GLU A 136 14.91 -33.54 -15.10
C GLU A 136 14.58 -33.12 -16.54
N TYR A 137 13.30 -33.12 -16.89
CA TYR A 137 12.84 -32.67 -18.19
C TYR A 137 12.87 -31.15 -18.27
N LEU A 138 13.38 -30.64 -19.39
CA LEU A 138 13.32 -29.22 -19.72
C LEU A 138 12.57 -29.08 -21.02
N ASN A 139 11.42 -28.40 -20.98
CA ASN A 139 10.63 -28.05 -22.14
C ASN A 139 11.36 -26.95 -22.95
N PRO A 140 11.91 -27.25 -24.15
CA PRO A 140 12.71 -26.27 -24.87
C PRO A 140 11.91 -25.10 -25.41
N ASP A 141 10.62 -25.31 -25.72
CA ASP A 141 9.72 -24.29 -26.22
C ASP A 141 9.32 -23.33 -25.11
N LEU A 142 8.92 -23.84 -23.94
CA LEU A 142 8.60 -23.04 -22.75
C LEU A 142 9.79 -22.14 -22.37
N LEU A 143 10.99 -22.72 -22.22
CA LEU A 143 12.17 -21.96 -21.80
C LEU A 143 12.49 -20.82 -22.79
N TYR A 144 12.42 -21.10 -24.10
CA TYR A 144 12.69 -20.11 -25.13
C TYR A 144 11.62 -19.02 -25.18
N HIS A 145 10.34 -19.40 -25.24
CA HIS A 145 9.24 -18.45 -25.40
C HIS A 145 9.05 -17.60 -24.14
N PHE A 146 9.20 -18.18 -22.95
CA PHE A 146 9.13 -17.43 -21.71
C PHE A 146 10.20 -16.33 -21.65
N ASN A 147 11.48 -16.69 -21.82
CA ASN A 147 12.58 -15.72 -21.82
C ASN A 147 12.43 -14.67 -22.94
N SER A 148 12.02 -15.09 -24.14
CA SER A 148 11.81 -14.19 -25.27
C SER A 148 10.62 -13.24 -25.07
N TYR A 149 9.63 -13.62 -24.26
CA TYR A 149 8.51 -12.76 -23.92
C TYR A 149 8.90 -11.77 -22.83
N ILE A 150 9.45 -12.24 -21.70
CA ILE A 150 9.70 -11.37 -20.55
C ILE A 150 10.79 -10.31 -20.80
N PHE A 151 11.78 -10.58 -21.66
CA PHE A 151 12.86 -9.63 -21.95
C PHE A 151 12.64 -8.79 -23.21
N TYR A 152 11.83 -9.27 -24.15
CA TYR A 152 11.70 -8.64 -25.48
C TYR A 152 10.26 -8.47 -25.96
N ASN A 153 9.27 -8.86 -25.16
CA ASN A 153 7.84 -8.77 -25.46
C ASN A 153 7.49 -9.29 -26.88
N THR A 154 8.09 -10.43 -27.27
CA THR A 154 7.96 -10.92 -28.65
C THR A 154 6.55 -11.46 -28.93
N PRO A 155 5.84 -10.98 -29.97
CA PRO A 155 4.46 -11.40 -30.25
C PRO A 155 4.28 -12.90 -30.53
N VAL A 156 5.28 -13.52 -31.17
CA VAL A 156 5.29 -14.96 -31.45
C VAL A 156 5.32 -15.76 -30.15
N SER A 157 6.14 -15.34 -29.18
CA SER A 157 6.23 -16.01 -27.89
C SER A 157 5.00 -15.79 -27.03
N TYR A 158 4.42 -14.58 -27.05
CA TYR A 158 3.13 -14.33 -26.42
C TYR A 158 2.05 -15.29 -26.95
N LEU A 159 1.92 -15.42 -28.27
CA LEU A 159 0.91 -16.30 -28.87
C LEU A 159 1.16 -17.78 -28.52
N TRP A 160 2.43 -18.20 -28.52
CA TRP A 160 2.79 -19.57 -28.14
C TRP A 160 2.43 -19.85 -26.68
N LEU A 161 2.84 -18.98 -25.74
CA LEU A 161 2.52 -19.10 -24.32
C LEU A 161 1.00 -19.04 -24.08
N GLN A 162 0.29 -18.15 -24.77
CA GLN A 162 -1.17 -18.08 -24.69
C GLN A 162 -1.85 -19.36 -25.19
N THR A 163 -1.23 -20.13 -26.08
CA THR A 163 -1.84 -21.36 -26.62
C THR A 163 -1.50 -22.59 -25.79
N HIS A 164 -0.29 -22.65 -25.23
CA HIS A 164 0.25 -23.87 -24.60
C HIS A 164 0.44 -23.75 -23.09
N GLU A 165 0.68 -22.53 -22.58
CA GLU A 165 1.16 -22.27 -21.21
C GLU A 165 0.44 -21.04 -20.62
N GLN A 166 -0.89 -21.04 -20.65
CA GLN A 166 -1.71 -19.89 -20.24
C GLN A 166 -1.49 -19.51 -18.77
N ASP A 167 -1.23 -20.49 -17.92
CA ASP A 167 -1.05 -20.30 -16.48
C ASP A 167 0.22 -19.50 -16.18
N VAL A 168 1.28 -19.67 -16.99
CA VAL A 168 2.51 -18.86 -16.87
C VAL A 168 2.19 -17.38 -17.10
N LEU A 169 1.41 -17.06 -18.14
CA LEU A 169 0.99 -15.68 -18.40
C LEU A 169 0.03 -15.13 -17.33
N TYR A 170 -0.86 -15.98 -16.82
CA TYR A 170 -1.76 -15.63 -15.72
C TYR A 170 -0.97 -15.26 -14.46
N ASN A 171 0.02 -16.06 -14.09
CA ASN A 171 0.86 -15.85 -12.90
C ASN A 171 1.71 -14.58 -13.00
N LEU A 172 2.19 -14.20 -14.19
CA LEU A 172 2.87 -12.90 -14.37
C LEU A 172 2.01 -11.74 -13.87
N VAL A 173 0.72 -11.72 -14.20
CA VAL A 173 -0.18 -10.64 -13.79
C VAL A 173 -0.63 -10.81 -12.34
N ILE A 174 -1.15 -11.98 -11.98
CA ILE A 174 -1.80 -12.18 -10.68
C ILE A 174 -0.78 -12.27 -9.56
N HIS A 175 0.21 -13.16 -9.69
CA HIS A 175 1.19 -13.40 -8.64
C HIS A 175 2.22 -12.26 -8.57
N TYR A 176 2.86 -11.94 -9.68
CA TYR A 176 3.95 -10.95 -9.71
C TYR A 176 3.50 -9.49 -9.85
N GLY A 177 2.24 -9.25 -10.27
CA GLY A 177 1.74 -7.91 -10.49
C GLY A 177 2.26 -7.26 -11.78
N TYR A 178 2.77 -8.05 -12.73
CA TYR A 178 3.24 -7.53 -14.01
C TYR A 178 2.10 -6.91 -14.81
N ASN A 179 2.20 -5.61 -15.08
CA ASN A 179 1.11 -4.88 -15.70
C ASN A 179 1.51 -3.97 -16.86
N LYS A 180 2.75 -4.11 -17.39
CA LYS A 180 3.21 -3.29 -18.52
C LYS A 180 2.56 -3.67 -19.84
N ASP A 181 2.35 -4.97 -20.10
CA ASP A 181 1.58 -5.43 -21.25
C ASP A 181 0.07 -5.35 -20.95
N LYS A 182 -0.54 -4.24 -21.32
CA LYS A 182 -1.98 -4.01 -21.10
C LYS A 182 -2.87 -5.01 -21.85
N LYS A 183 -2.42 -5.58 -22.97
CA LYS A 183 -3.18 -6.62 -23.68
C LYS A 183 -3.20 -7.92 -22.89
N LEU A 184 -2.08 -8.27 -22.26
CA LEU A 184 -2.02 -9.39 -21.32
C LEU A 184 -2.95 -9.17 -20.13
N VAL A 185 -2.84 -8.03 -19.44
CA VAL A 185 -3.68 -7.70 -18.28
C VAL A 185 -5.18 -7.80 -18.62
N GLN A 186 -5.60 -7.20 -19.74
CA GLN A 186 -6.98 -7.31 -20.23
C GLN A 186 -7.41 -8.76 -20.49
N THR A 187 -6.51 -9.59 -21.00
CA THR A 187 -6.81 -11.00 -21.28
C THR A 187 -6.98 -11.80 -19.99
N VAL A 188 -6.12 -11.55 -19.01
CA VAL A 188 -6.20 -12.19 -17.68
C VAL A 188 -7.47 -11.75 -16.96
N PHE A 189 -7.75 -10.45 -16.89
CA PHE A 189 -8.92 -9.91 -16.20
C PHE A 189 -10.25 -10.43 -16.78
N LYS A 190 -10.33 -10.72 -18.09
CA LYS A 190 -11.52 -11.33 -18.69
C LYS A 190 -11.86 -12.71 -18.16
N LYS A 191 -10.85 -13.46 -17.68
CA LYS A 191 -11.01 -14.81 -17.13
C LYS A 191 -10.96 -14.84 -15.61
N PHE A 192 -10.50 -13.76 -15.00
CA PHE A 192 -10.29 -13.66 -13.57
C PHE A 192 -11.61 -13.62 -12.80
N ASP A 193 -11.71 -14.41 -11.73
CA ASP A 193 -12.89 -14.42 -10.86
C ASP A 193 -12.75 -13.37 -9.76
N PHE A 194 -13.23 -12.15 -10.06
CA PHE A 194 -13.30 -11.04 -9.09
C PHE A 194 -14.25 -11.32 -7.91
N ASN A 195 -15.11 -12.33 -7.99
CA ASN A 195 -16.01 -12.71 -6.91
C ASN A 195 -15.34 -13.69 -5.91
N SER A 196 -14.14 -14.20 -6.19
CA SER A 196 -13.38 -15.01 -5.25
C SER A 196 -12.53 -14.13 -4.34
N LEU A 197 -12.76 -14.23 -3.02
CA LEU A 197 -11.97 -13.48 -2.02
C LEU A 197 -10.49 -13.85 -2.06
N SER A 198 -10.15 -15.15 -2.18
CA SER A 198 -8.75 -15.60 -2.23
C SER A 198 -8.04 -15.10 -3.48
N ASN A 199 -8.71 -15.13 -4.63
CA ASN A 199 -8.12 -14.66 -5.88
C ASN A 199 -7.89 -13.15 -5.81
N MET A 200 -8.86 -12.40 -5.27
CA MET A 200 -8.72 -10.96 -5.08
C MET A 200 -7.57 -10.62 -4.14
N GLU A 201 -7.39 -11.36 -3.03
CA GLU A 201 -6.24 -11.19 -2.15
C GLU A 201 -4.91 -11.41 -2.87
N GLU A 202 -4.80 -12.47 -3.68
CA GLU A 202 -3.61 -12.76 -4.48
C GLU A 202 -3.30 -11.66 -5.51
N LEU A 203 -4.34 -11.16 -6.19
CA LEU A 203 -4.22 -10.12 -7.21
C LEU A 203 -3.71 -8.79 -6.63
N ILE A 204 -4.21 -8.38 -5.47
CA ILE A 204 -3.94 -7.02 -4.94
C ILE A 204 -2.82 -6.98 -3.89
N PHE A 205 -2.43 -8.12 -3.30
CA PHE A 205 -1.36 -8.17 -2.33
C PHE A 205 -0.14 -8.95 -2.82
N LYS A 206 1.02 -8.58 -2.28
CA LYS A 206 2.23 -9.41 -2.29
C LYS A 206 2.75 -9.55 -0.87
N ASP A 207 3.48 -10.63 -0.61
CA ASP A 207 4.12 -10.85 0.68
C ASP A 207 5.45 -10.08 0.80
N ASP A 208 5.68 -9.54 1.99
CA ASP A 208 6.92 -8.91 2.45
C ASP A 208 7.15 -9.26 3.93
N ASN A 209 8.13 -10.11 4.20
CA ASN A 209 8.53 -10.48 5.57
C ASN A 209 7.32 -10.88 6.47
N SER A 210 6.47 -11.77 5.97
CA SER A 210 5.24 -12.24 6.64
C SER A 210 4.12 -11.20 6.80
N ARG A 211 4.23 -10.05 6.13
CA ARG A 211 3.14 -9.06 6.01
C ARG A 211 2.78 -8.84 4.55
N LYS A 212 1.56 -8.37 4.31
CA LYS A 212 1.04 -8.08 2.98
C LYS A 212 1.24 -6.61 2.63
N ILE A 213 1.70 -6.36 1.40
CA ILE A 213 1.84 -5.05 0.78
C ILE A 213 0.91 -4.97 -0.43
N LEU A 214 0.27 -3.82 -0.61
CA LEU A 214 -0.65 -3.58 -1.72
C LEU A 214 0.08 -3.34 -3.05
N LYS A 215 -0.35 -4.04 -4.11
CA LYS A 215 0.03 -3.82 -5.51
C LYS A 215 -0.80 -2.66 -6.09
N LYS A 216 -0.42 -1.42 -5.76
CA LYS A 216 -1.22 -0.22 -6.07
C LYS A 216 -1.55 -0.05 -7.56
N ASP A 217 -0.62 -0.36 -8.45
CA ASP A 217 -0.78 -0.14 -9.89
C ASP A 217 -1.85 -1.04 -10.53
N ILE A 218 -2.21 -2.16 -9.88
CA ILE A 218 -3.30 -3.04 -10.32
C ILE A 218 -4.66 -2.33 -10.27
N PHE A 219 -4.84 -1.40 -9.35
CA PHE A 219 -6.09 -0.66 -9.22
C PHE A 219 -6.34 0.28 -10.40
N ASP A 220 -5.28 0.87 -10.96
CA ASP A 220 -5.40 1.68 -12.17
C ASP A 220 -5.85 0.82 -13.35
N ASP A 221 -5.40 -0.43 -13.42
CA ASP A 221 -5.84 -1.38 -14.43
C ASP A 221 -7.29 -1.82 -14.23
N ILE A 222 -7.71 -2.11 -12.99
CA ILE A 222 -9.10 -2.44 -12.68
C ILE A 222 -10.03 -1.29 -13.08
N GLU A 223 -9.72 -0.05 -12.69
CA GLU A 223 -10.55 1.11 -13.04
C GLU A 223 -10.62 1.34 -14.54
N ASN A 224 -9.50 1.31 -15.25
CA ASN A 224 -9.47 1.61 -16.66
C ASN A 224 -10.06 0.49 -17.53
N ILE A 225 -9.85 -0.77 -17.17
CA ILE A 225 -10.27 -1.93 -17.98
C ILE A 225 -11.70 -2.35 -17.63
N ILE A 226 -12.03 -2.45 -16.34
CA ILE A 226 -13.34 -2.95 -15.89
C ILE A 226 -14.37 -1.83 -15.85
N TYR A 227 -14.02 -0.70 -15.25
CA TYR A 227 -14.96 0.42 -15.03
C TYR A 227 -14.87 1.52 -16.11
N LYS A 228 -13.88 1.47 -17.00
CA LYS A 228 -13.65 2.48 -18.05
C LYS A 228 -13.37 3.87 -17.44
N GLY A 229 -12.46 3.91 -16.47
CA GLY A 229 -11.94 5.10 -15.80
C GLY A 229 -12.76 5.54 -14.58
N PRO A 230 -12.39 6.65 -13.93
CA PRO A 230 -13.06 7.14 -12.73
C PRO A 230 -14.40 7.84 -13.03
N VAL A 231 -15.23 8.04 -12.01
CA VAL A 231 -16.40 8.94 -12.02
C VAL A 231 -15.97 10.40 -11.82
N GLU A 232 -16.76 11.33 -12.38
CA GLU A 232 -16.57 12.77 -12.18
C GLU A 232 -17.05 13.22 -10.80
N ASP A 233 -18.16 12.65 -10.33
CA ASP A 233 -18.76 12.92 -9.02
C ASP A 233 -19.36 11.63 -8.40
N PHE A 234 -19.99 11.76 -7.23
CA PHE A 234 -20.56 10.64 -6.47
C PHE A 234 -22.03 10.33 -6.81
N SER A 235 -22.59 10.88 -7.89
CA SER A 235 -24.01 10.73 -8.21
C SER A 235 -24.40 9.35 -8.74
N TYR A 236 -23.45 8.59 -9.28
CA TYR A 236 -23.66 7.22 -9.74
C TYR A 236 -22.42 6.36 -9.55
N ALA A 237 -22.62 5.05 -9.38
CA ALA A 237 -21.57 4.05 -9.43
C ALA A 237 -21.42 3.52 -10.86
N LYS A 238 -20.17 3.29 -11.30
CA LYS A 238 -19.89 2.62 -12.57
C LYS A 238 -20.13 1.12 -12.46
N GLU A 239 -20.65 0.53 -13.52
CA GLU A 239 -20.86 -0.91 -13.60
C GLU A 239 -19.52 -1.64 -13.72
N GLY A 240 -19.34 -2.67 -12.90
CA GLY A 240 -18.15 -3.52 -12.89
C GLY A 240 -18.14 -4.44 -11.67
N ASN A 241 -17.26 -5.44 -11.70
CA ASN A 241 -17.14 -6.44 -10.64
C ASN A 241 -15.79 -6.39 -9.90
N GLY A 242 -14.88 -5.50 -10.30
CA GLY A 242 -13.50 -5.46 -9.79
C GLY A 242 -13.35 -5.13 -8.31
N TYR A 243 -14.43 -4.68 -7.65
CA TYR A 243 -14.43 -4.25 -6.25
C TYR A 243 -15.39 -5.04 -5.35
N LEU A 244 -16.03 -6.10 -5.85
CA LEU A 244 -17.03 -6.87 -5.09
C LEU A 244 -16.54 -7.43 -3.75
N ARG A 245 -15.22 -7.57 -3.57
CA ARG A 245 -14.59 -8.14 -2.38
C ARG A 245 -13.80 -7.13 -1.55
N ILE A 246 -13.81 -5.85 -1.90
CA ILE A 246 -13.02 -4.86 -1.15
C ILE A 246 -13.55 -4.69 0.27
N GLY A 247 -14.86 -4.60 0.50
CA GLY A 247 -15.43 -4.62 1.85
C GLY A 247 -14.98 -5.81 2.70
N ASP A 248 -15.03 -7.04 2.14
CA ASP A 248 -14.58 -8.26 2.81
C ASP A 248 -13.07 -8.19 3.18
N ILE A 249 -12.26 -7.62 2.28
CA ILE A 249 -10.81 -7.44 2.49
C ILE A 249 -10.55 -6.37 3.57
N ILE A 250 -11.31 -5.29 3.59
CA ILE A 250 -11.22 -4.22 4.60
C ILE A 250 -11.58 -4.76 5.99
N ASP A 251 -12.61 -5.62 6.07
CA ASP A 251 -12.98 -6.31 7.30
C ASP A 251 -11.84 -7.24 7.76
N LYS A 252 -11.24 -8.02 6.85
CA LYS A 252 -10.05 -8.84 7.16
C LYS A 252 -8.86 -8.03 7.67
N ILE A 253 -8.53 -6.90 7.04
CA ILE A 253 -7.46 -6.00 7.49
C ILE A 253 -7.77 -5.47 8.89
N SER A 254 -9.03 -5.13 9.15
CA SER A 254 -9.45 -4.63 10.46
C SER A 254 -9.37 -5.70 11.56
N LEU A 255 -9.64 -6.97 11.23
CA LEU A 255 -9.53 -8.10 12.15
C LEU A 255 -8.07 -8.48 12.43
N ASN A 256 -7.20 -8.47 11.42
CA ASN A 256 -5.81 -8.93 11.52
C ASN A 256 -4.80 -7.85 11.06
N PRO A 257 -4.77 -6.66 11.68
CA PRO A 257 -3.97 -5.54 11.18
C PRO A 257 -2.46 -5.79 11.15
N GLN A 258 -1.96 -6.73 11.97
CA GLN A 258 -0.54 -7.07 12.04
C GLN A 258 -0.03 -7.82 10.80
N GLU A 259 -0.94 -8.42 10.03
CA GLU A 259 -0.61 -9.10 8.77
C GLU A 259 -0.38 -8.12 7.61
N TYR A 260 -0.60 -6.82 7.81
CA TYR A 260 -0.53 -5.82 6.74
C TYR A 260 0.46 -4.72 7.07
N VAL A 261 1.14 -4.21 6.03
CA VAL A 261 1.96 -3.01 6.16
C VAL A 261 1.06 -1.78 6.15
N GLU A 262 1.09 -0.98 7.21
CA GLU A 262 0.30 0.26 7.32
C GLU A 262 -1.22 0.05 7.07
N PRO A 263 -1.90 -0.79 7.89
CA PRO A 263 -3.26 -1.25 7.63
C PRO A 263 -4.29 -0.12 7.46
N ASP A 264 -4.17 0.96 8.24
CA ASP A 264 -5.08 2.10 8.12
C ASP A 264 -4.90 2.87 6.81
N GLN A 265 -3.67 2.96 6.31
CA GLN A 265 -3.39 3.57 5.01
C GLN A 265 -3.90 2.68 3.87
N ILE A 266 -3.75 1.35 3.98
CA ILE A 266 -4.31 0.41 3.00
C ILE A 266 -5.84 0.53 2.93
N LYS A 267 -6.54 0.47 4.06
CA LYS A 267 -8.02 0.62 4.08
C LYS A 267 -8.44 1.95 3.45
N SER A 268 -7.77 3.04 3.82
CA SER A 268 -8.05 4.37 3.26
C SER A 268 -7.85 4.40 1.74
N TYR A 269 -6.78 3.79 1.25
CA TYR A 269 -6.53 3.66 -0.18
C TYR A 269 -7.60 2.82 -0.87
N LEU A 270 -8.03 1.70 -0.29
CA LEU A 270 -9.10 0.86 -0.86
C LEU A 270 -10.42 1.63 -0.98
N PHE A 271 -10.80 2.39 0.05
CA PHE A 271 -11.96 3.27 -0.01
C PHE A 271 -11.83 4.34 -1.10
N GLU A 272 -10.66 4.97 -1.27
CA GLU A 272 -10.41 5.91 -2.39
C GLU A 272 -10.67 5.23 -3.74
N ARG A 273 -10.23 3.98 -3.92
CA ARG A 273 -10.40 3.25 -5.19
C ARG A 273 -11.86 2.87 -5.46
N GLU A 274 -12.64 2.52 -4.44
CA GLU A 274 -14.08 2.33 -4.58
C GLU A 274 -14.81 3.64 -4.93
N LEU A 275 -14.47 4.71 -4.22
CA LEU A 275 -15.00 6.06 -4.47
C LEU A 275 -14.63 6.57 -5.87
N ASN A 276 -13.47 6.17 -6.40
CA ASN A 276 -13.07 6.48 -7.78
C ASN A 276 -14.06 5.96 -8.81
N VAL A 277 -14.80 4.90 -8.52
CA VAL A 277 -15.83 4.34 -9.40
C VAL A 277 -17.25 4.54 -8.85
N GLY A 278 -17.40 5.40 -7.84
CA GLY A 278 -18.69 5.79 -7.27
C GLY A 278 -19.29 4.81 -6.25
N ILE A 279 -18.54 3.79 -5.82
CA ILE A 279 -18.96 2.86 -4.78
C ILE A 279 -18.74 3.53 -3.40
N GLN A 280 -19.81 3.66 -2.62
CA GLN A 280 -19.82 4.41 -1.35
C GLN A 280 -20.18 3.54 -0.14
N GLY A 281 -20.87 2.41 -0.35
CA GLY A 281 -21.49 1.64 0.72
C GLY A 281 -20.50 1.12 1.76
N ASP A 282 -19.32 0.69 1.35
CA ASP A 282 -18.33 0.11 2.26
C ASP A 282 -17.71 1.17 3.17
N ILE A 283 -17.31 2.33 2.64
CA ILE A 283 -16.81 3.45 3.46
C ILE A 283 -17.89 4.00 4.39
N GLU A 284 -19.13 4.13 3.92
CA GLU A 284 -20.26 4.58 4.74
C GLU A 284 -20.50 3.62 5.93
N SER A 285 -20.62 2.33 5.64
CA SER A 285 -20.75 1.26 6.63
C SER A 285 -19.60 1.28 7.63
N TYR A 286 -18.37 1.48 7.15
CA TYR A 286 -17.18 1.53 7.99
C TYR A 286 -17.14 2.73 8.92
N LEU A 287 -17.45 3.93 8.43
CA LEU A 287 -17.50 5.16 9.24
C LEU A 287 -18.60 5.08 10.31
N ASN A 288 -19.76 4.52 9.96
CA ASN A 288 -20.87 4.30 10.89
C ASN A 288 -20.48 3.37 12.05
N LYS A 289 -19.75 2.28 11.75
CA LYS A 289 -19.27 1.32 12.75
C LYS A 289 -18.08 1.87 13.56
N ASN A 290 -17.19 2.64 12.93
CA ASN A 290 -15.91 3.08 13.49
C ASN A 290 -15.86 4.60 13.70
N LYS A 291 -16.54 5.09 14.75
CA LYS A 291 -16.72 6.53 15.02
C LYS A 291 -15.43 7.36 15.09
N ASN A 292 -14.30 6.74 15.45
CA ASN A 292 -13.01 7.43 15.55
C ASN A 292 -12.25 7.50 14.21
N TYR A 293 -12.71 6.80 13.18
CA TYR A 293 -11.97 6.68 11.92
C TYR A 293 -11.84 8.02 11.20
N LYS A 294 -12.87 8.88 11.23
CA LYS A 294 -12.78 10.24 10.68
C LYS A 294 -11.62 11.04 11.30
N SER A 295 -11.47 11.02 12.61
CA SER A 295 -10.35 11.70 13.29
C SER A 295 -8.98 11.09 12.95
N ILE A 296 -8.91 9.78 12.69
CA ILE A 296 -7.69 9.13 12.20
C ILE A 296 -7.34 9.66 10.80
N LEU A 297 -8.33 9.77 9.91
CA LEU A 297 -8.13 10.32 8.57
C LEU A 297 -7.66 11.79 8.63
N GLU A 298 -8.35 12.64 9.38
CA GLU A 298 -7.99 14.05 9.56
C GLU A 298 -6.55 14.22 10.08
N LYS A 299 -6.19 13.46 11.13
CA LYS A 299 -4.83 13.49 11.72
C LYS A 299 -3.74 13.13 10.71
N ASN A 300 -4.05 12.24 9.77
CA ASN A 300 -3.11 11.79 8.74
C ASN A 300 -3.29 12.54 7.41
N ASN A 301 -3.99 13.67 7.40
CA ASN A 301 -4.30 14.44 6.18
C ASN A 301 -4.90 13.57 5.07
N TYR A 302 -5.81 12.66 5.45
CA TYR A 302 -6.45 11.68 4.56
C TYR A 302 -5.46 10.83 3.77
N TYR A 303 -4.22 10.68 4.24
CA TYR A 303 -3.12 10.03 3.49
C TYR A 303 -2.90 10.62 2.08
N ASN A 304 -3.28 11.89 1.88
CA ASN A 304 -3.30 12.59 0.59
C ASN A 304 -4.23 11.94 -0.46
N LEU A 305 -5.38 11.41 -0.01
CA LEU A 305 -6.41 10.80 -0.84
C LEU A 305 -7.59 11.79 -1.00
N PRO A 306 -7.66 12.55 -2.11
CA PRO A 306 -8.58 13.66 -2.25
C PRO A 306 -10.05 13.23 -2.34
N LYS A 307 -10.39 12.14 -3.05
CA LYS A 307 -11.81 11.75 -3.15
C LYS A 307 -12.35 11.25 -1.82
N LEU A 308 -11.54 10.53 -1.05
CA LEU A 308 -11.85 10.10 0.30
C LEU A 308 -12.08 11.29 1.21
N LYS A 309 -11.20 12.31 1.13
CA LYS A 309 -11.37 13.56 1.85
C LYS A 309 -12.69 14.23 1.48
N ASP A 310 -12.94 14.43 0.20
CA ASP A 310 -14.15 15.09 -0.29
C ASP A 310 -15.41 14.34 0.14
N TYR A 311 -15.40 13.01 0.06
CA TYR A 311 -16.50 12.18 0.54
C TYR A 311 -16.73 12.36 2.05
N VAL A 312 -15.70 12.22 2.88
CA VAL A 312 -15.83 12.24 4.35
C VAL A 312 -16.18 13.63 4.90
N ASP A 313 -15.70 14.70 4.24
CA ASP A 313 -15.92 16.08 4.68
C ASP A 313 -17.21 16.68 4.15
N VAL A 314 -17.64 16.32 2.94
CA VAL A 314 -18.72 17.01 2.23
C VAL A 314 -19.95 16.14 2.02
N ILE A 315 -19.79 14.84 1.79
CA ILE A 315 -20.87 13.95 1.36
C ILE A 315 -21.41 13.11 2.51
N TYR A 316 -20.51 12.52 3.30
CA TYR A 316 -20.88 11.63 4.39
C TYR A 316 -21.62 12.40 5.49
N GLN A 317 -22.86 11.99 5.73
CA GLN A 317 -23.69 12.46 6.84
C GLN A 317 -23.80 11.34 7.86
N SER A 318 -23.37 11.58 9.10
CA SER A 318 -23.46 10.53 10.10
C SER A 318 -24.92 10.26 10.46
N PRO A 319 -25.29 9.04 10.89
CA PRO A 319 -26.64 8.71 11.33
C PRO A 319 -27.14 9.66 12.42
N LYS A 320 -26.24 10.15 13.28
CA LYS A 320 -26.56 11.15 14.30
C LYS A 320 -26.95 12.49 13.68
N ASP A 321 -26.25 12.92 12.62
CA ASP A 321 -26.56 14.17 11.92
C ASP A 321 -27.92 14.08 11.24
N LEU A 322 -28.21 12.93 10.60
CA LEU A 322 -29.52 12.63 10.01
C LEU A 322 -30.65 12.59 11.05
N GLU A 323 -30.41 11.98 12.22
CA GLU A 323 -31.37 12.01 13.33
C GLU A 323 -31.61 13.45 13.80
N MET A 324 -30.56 14.25 13.95
CA MET A 324 -30.66 15.65 14.39
C MET A 324 -31.39 16.54 13.37
N GLU A 325 -31.15 16.37 12.07
CA GLU A 325 -31.86 17.11 11.01
C GLU A 325 -33.35 16.78 10.96
N ASN A 326 -33.73 15.52 11.21
CA ASN A 326 -35.13 15.10 11.19
C ASN A 326 -35.87 15.32 12.53
N THR A 327 -35.15 15.70 13.59
CA THR A 327 -35.73 15.94 14.92
C THR A 327 -36.12 17.40 15.07
N THR A 328 -37.39 17.64 15.39
CA THR A 328 -37.84 19.01 15.70
C THR A 328 -37.63 19.30 17.18
N PHE A 329 -36.82 20.32 17.49
CA PHE A 329 -36.57 20.75 18.87
C PHE A 329 -37.37 22.01 19.21
N THR A 330 -37.92 22.05 20.42
CA THR A 330 -38.64 23.21 20.96
C THR A 330 -38.18 23.56 22.37
N ILE A 331 -38.24 24.83 22.74
CA ILE A 331 -38.01 25.27 24.12
C ILE A 331 -39.24 24.99 24.97
N GLN A 332 -39.05 24.40 26.14
CA GLN A 332 -40.07 24.25 27.16
C GLN A 332 -39.52 24.65 28.53
N ASP A 333 -39.84 25.87 28.96
CA ASP A 333 -39.48 26.40 30.28
C ASP A 333 -40.75 26.88 31.01
N PRO A 334 -41.01 26.44 32.26
CA PRO A 334 -42.14 26.93 33.06
C PRO A 334 -42.15 28.45 33.27
N ASP A 335 -40.99 29.09 33.21
CA ASP A 335 -40.84 30.55 33.35
C ASP A 335 -41.28 31.31 32.08
N GLY A 336 -41.70 30.60 31.03
CA GLY A 336 -42.17 31.16 29.76
C GLY A 336 -41.05 31.54 28.79
N PHE A 337 -39.79 31.48 29.22
CA PHE A 337 -38.61 31.65 28.38
C PHE A 337 -37.40 30.94 29.00
N THR A 338 -36.39 30.67 28.18
CA THR A 338 -35.06 30.25 28.64
C THR A 338 -33.97 31.18 28.13
N ASN A 339 -32.79 31.14 28.75
CA ASN A 339 -31.66 31.98 28.35
C ASN A 339 -30.71 31.19 27.43
N LEU A 340 -30.42 31.74 26.25
CA LEU A 340 -29.29 31.34 25.43
C LEU A 340 -28.01 31.89 26.06
N ARG A 341 -27.07 31.02 26.40
CA ARG A 341 -25.84 31.40 27.11
C ARG A 341 -24.60 31.25 26.25
N LYS A 342 -23.57 32.03 26.54
CA LYS A 342 -22.31 31.97 25.77
C LYS A 342 -21.47 30.73 26.04
N GLU A 343 -21.54 30.17 27.25
CA GLU A 343 -20.80 28.98 27.68
C GLU A 343 -21.72 27.95 28.35
N LYS A 344 -21.23 26.72 28.51
CA LYS A 344 -21.94 25.55 29.10
C LYS A 344 -22.15 25.66 30.63
N ASN A 345 -22.63 26.80 31.15
CA ASN A 345 -22.92 26.99 32.57
C ASN A 345 -24.01 28.06 32.84
N SER A 346 -24.62 28.03 34.02
CA SER A 346 -25.77 28.89 34.38
C SER A 346 -25.42 30.33 34.74
N THR A 347 -24.14 30.65 34.92
CA THR A 347 -23.65 31.99 35.28
C THR A 347 -23.07 32.75 34.09
N SER A 348 -22.95 32.09 32.93
CA SER A 348 -22.42 32.67 31.70
C SER A 348 -23.32 33.79 31.16
N GLU A 349 -22.69 34.69 30.41
CA GLU A 349 -23.33 35.78 29.65
C GLU A 349 -24.57 35.29 28.90
N ILE A 350 -25.67 36.02 29.06
CA ILE A 350 -26.93 35.75 28.37
C ILE A 350 -26.89 36.48 27.03
N LEU A 351 -26.89 35.72 25.94
CA LEU A 351 -26.87 36.22 24.58
C LEU A 351 -28.28 36.61 24.09
N GLN A 352 -29.29 35.82 24.49
CA GLN A 352 -30.68 35.99 24.06
C GLN A 352 -31.65 35.33 25.05
N LYS A 353 -32.89 35.81 25.12
CA LYS A 353 -34.01 35.07 25.73
C LYS A 353 -34.83 34.38 24.63
N ILE A 354 -35.04 33.08 24.76
CA ILE A 354 -35.82 32.26 23.81
C ILE A 354 -37.14 31.91 24.47
N LYS A 355 -38.28 32.23 23.85
CA LYS A 355 -39.59 31.96 24.46
C LYS A 355 -39.92 30.47 24.46
N SER A 356 -40.67 30.02 25.45
CA SER A 356 -41.23 28.66 25.48
C SER A 356 -42.17 28.47 24.28
N GLY A 357 -42.06 27.31 23.64
CA GLY A 357 -42.74 26.94 22.39
C GLY A 357 -41.97 27.29 21.12
N GLU A 358 -40.86 28.03 21.19
CA GLU A 358 -40.07 28.35 20.00
C GLU A 358 -39.24 27.16 19.53
N HIS A 359 -39.18 27.01 18.19
CA HIS A 359 -38.29 26.06 17.54
C HIS A 359 -36.84 26.53 17.57
N ILE A 360 -35.93 25.56 17.70
CA ILE A 360 -34.49 25.77 17.68
C ILE A 360 -33.82 24.68 16.83
N ASP A 361 -32.66 24.98 16.27
CA ASP A 361 -31.80 23.96 15.69
C ASP A 361 -30.79 23.54 16.76
N VAL A 362 -30.72 22.26 17.10
CA VAL A 362 -29.67 21.74 17.99
C VAL A 362 -28.47 21.36 17.13
N LEU A 363 -27.31 21.95 17.40
CA LEU A 363 -26.06 21.75 16.64
C LEU A 363 -25.12 20.75 17.34
N ASP A 364 -25.19 20.66 18.67
CA ASP A 364 -24.48 19.68 19.46
C ASP A 364 -25.29 19.37 20.73
N ASN A 365 -25.59 18.09 20.95
CA ASN A 365 -26.31 17.60 22.12
C ASN A 365 -25.42 16.81 23.10
N SER A 366 -24.09 17.01 23.04
CA SER A 366 -23.15 16.36 23.94
C SER A 366 -23.16 16.98 25.35
N GLY A 367 -23.58 16.16 26.33
CA GLY A 367 -23.63 16.55 27.75
C GLY A 367 -24.94 17.22 28.16
N ASP A 368 -24.89 18.05 29.20
CA ASP A 368 -26.10 18.68 29.76
C ASP A 368 -26.45 20.03 29.13
N TRP A 369 -25.52 20.63 28.39
CA TRP A 369 -25.67 21.92 27.73
C TRP A 369 -25.55 21.75 26.23
N PHE A 370 -26.66 21.91 25.53
CA PHE A 370 -26.73 21.75 24.09
C PHE A 370 -26.34 23.06 23.41
N LEU A 371 -25.52 22.99 22.36
CA LEU A 371 -25.29 24.11 21.45
C LEU A 371 -26.50 24.20 20.52
N VAL A 372 -27.12 25.37 20.45
CA VAL A 372 -28.34 25.60 19.68
C VAL A 372 -28.23 26.87 18.84
N LYS A 373 -28.98 26.92 17.75
CA LYS A 373 -29.20 28.12 16.93
C LYS A 373 -30.67 28.52 17.04
N THR A 374 -30.91 29.80 17.37
CA THR A 374 -32.26 30.34 17.46
C THR A 374 -32.80 30.71 16.08
N LYS A 375 -34.12 30.89 15.97
CA LYS A 375 -34.78 31.42 14.75
C LYS A 375 -34.19 32.75 14.26
N GLU A 376 -33.59 33.53 15.16
CA GLU A 376 -32.95 34.82 14.88
C GLU A 376 -31.50 34.66 14.39
N GLY A 377 -30.99 33.43 14.36
CA GLY A 377 -29.66 33.07 13.88
C GLY A 377 -28.56 33.06 14.94
N ASN A 378 -28.86 33.43 16.19
CA ASN A 378 -27.88 33.45 17.28
C ASN A 378 -27.54 32.03 17.76
N GLN A 379 -26.26 31.78 18.00
CA GLN A 379 -25.76 30.51 18.52
C GLN A 379 -25.30 30.62 19.98
N GLY A 380 -25.58 29.59 20.77
CA GLY A 380 -25.19 29.53 22.18
C GLY A 380 -25.72 28.27 22.87
N TYR A 381 -25.56 28.19 24.19
CA TYR A 381 -25.86 27.01 24.98
C TYR A 381 -27.16 27.14 25.77
N VAL A 382 -27.97 26.07 25.72
CA VAL A 382 -29.18 25.90 26.53
C VAL A 382 -29.11 24.56 27.26
N HIS A 383 -29.50 24.54 28.53
CA HIS A 383 -29.49 23.30 29.31
C HIS A 383 -30.58 22.34 28.79
N LYS A 384 -30.24 21.05 28.64
CA LYS A 384 -31.11 20.03 28.04
C LYS A 384 -32.49 19.91 28.70
N SER A 385 -32.60 20.24 29.99
CA SER A 385 -33.89 20.21 30.71
C SER A 385 -34.93 21.19 30.18
N ARG A 386 -34.50 22.18 29.37
CA ARG A 386 -35.35 23.21 28.77
C ARG A 386 -35.70 22.92 27.31
N ILE A 387 -35.24 21.79 26.78
CA ILE A 387 -35.44 21.39 25.39
C ILE A 387 -36.36 20.17 25.37
N ARG A 388 -37.29 20.16 24.42
CA ARG A 388 -38.11 19.01 24.05
C ARG A 388 -37.88 18.68 22.59
N PHE A 389 -37.96 17.40 22.29
CA PHE A 389 -37.85 16.87 20.94
C PHE A 389 -39.07 16.00 20.66
N ASN A 390 -39.52 16.00 19.40
CA ASN A 390 -40.58 15.14 18.89
C ASN A 390 -40.06 14.31 17.73
#